data_AF-A0A8S1R5X1-F1
#
_entry.id   AF-A0A8S1R5X1-F1
#
_cell.length_a   1.000
_cell.length_b   1.000
_cell.length_c   1.000
_cell.angle_alpha   90.00
_cell.angle_beta   90.00
_cell.angle_gamma   90.00
#
_symmetry.space_group_name_H-M   'P 1'
#
loop_
_entity.id
_entity.type
_entity.pdbx_description
1 polymer ?
#
loop_
_entity_poly.entity_id
_entity_poly.type
_entity_poly.pdbx_seq_one_letter_code
_entity_poly.pdbx_strand_id
1 'polypeptide(L)'
;MNLPQLKVKDLQQIDTARFTRFIQNQMAAMPHLNNPKQLAIALASKYIKLKDQPKLTQSVILGKEVRSSDQNKVVQLPTLIQNNYIYFLGTGNNHQVVQRVLSKRNEWISTNNKNDSFINFRWQQTQKGYQYDRLLPGNKSKSILNHFEFHSEISQKSNLFRNLSQYCEVYPNLNRKINQIF
;
A
#
# COMPACT_ATOMS: atom_id res chain seq x y z
N MET A 1 -34.90 -12.55 28.43
CA MET A 1 -33.51 -12.36 27.96
C MET A 1 -33.42 -10.97 27.34
N ASN A 2 -32.72 -10.03 28.01
CA ASN A 2 -32.60 -8.65 27.53
C ASN A 2 -31.55 -8.57 26.42
N LEU A 3 -31.95 -8.14 25.23
CA LEU A 3 -31.04 -7.81 24.14
C LEU A 3 -30.15 -6.62 24.54
N PRO A 4 -28.84 -6.64 24.24
CA PRO A 4 -27.98 -5.50 24.48
C PRO A 4 -28.45 -4.33 23.60
N GLN A 5 -28.88 -3.25 24.25
CA GLN A 5 -29.16 -2.00 23.55
C GLN A 5 -27.83 -1.44 23.05
N LEU A 6 -27.61 -1.50 21.73
CA LEU A 6 -26.57 -0.73 21.07
C LEU A 6 -26.85 0.76 21.33
N LYS A 7 -25.95 1.42 22.03
CA LYS A 7 -26.07 2.86 22.30
C LYS A 7 -25.89 3.59 20.96
N VAL A 8 -26.90 4.34 20.54
CA VAL A 8 -26.90 5.19 19.33
C VAL A 8 -25.67 6.10 19.22
N LYS A 9 -25.00 6.38 20.34
CA LYS A 9 -23.77 7.17 20.43
C LYS A 9 -22.56 6.55 19.69
N ASP A 10 -22.52 5.23 19.51
CA ASP A 10 -21.38 4.57 18.84
C ASP A 10 -21.43 4.67 17.30
N LEU A 11 -22.59 5.07 16.75
CA LEU A 11 -22.77 5.40 15.32
C LEU A 11 -22.45 6.86 14.98
N GLN A 12 -22.16 7.71 15.97
CA GLN A 12 -22.00 9.16 15.79
C GLN A 12 -20.58 9.62 15.44
N GLN A 13 -19.63 8.70 15.22
CA GLN A 13 -18.27 9.06 14.79
C GLN A 13 -17.90 8.53 13.40
N ILE A 14 -18.88 8.29 12.54
CA ILE A 14 -18.58 8.30 11.11
C ILE A 14 -18.35 9.77 10.76
N ASP A 15 -17.10 10.12 10.49
CA ASP A 15 -16.68 11.42 9.98
C ASP A 15 -17.67 11.86 8.89
N THR A 16 -18.52 12.83 9.23
CA THR A 16 -19.65 13.25 8.41
C THR A 16 -19.15 13.69 7.03
N ALA A 17 -17.93 14.24 6.95
CA ALA A 17 -17.30 14.61 5.69
C ALA A 17 -16.98 13.38 4.83
N ARG A 18 -16.49 12.30 5.44
CA ARG A 18 -16.17 11.04 4.74
C ARG A 18 -17.43 10.36 4.22
N PHE A 19 -18.51 10.36 5.01
CA PHE A 19 -19.80 9.83 4.58
C PHE A 19 -20.41 10.67 3.45
N THR A 20 -20.44 11.99 3.58
CA THR A 20 -20.95 12.88 2.53
C THR A 20 -20.17 12.71 1.23
N ARG A 21 -18.83 12.62 1.29
CA ARG A 21 -17.99 12.40 0.09
C ARG A 21 -18.25 11.05 -0.57
N PHE A 22 -18.48 10.01 0.23
CA PHE A 22 -18.87 8.70 -0.28
C PHE A 22 -20.21 8.76 -1.02
N ILE A 23 -21.24 9.38 -0.43
CA ILE A 23 -22.56 9.54 -1.06
C ILE A 23 -22.45 10.35 -2.35
N GLN A 24 -21.71 11.46 -2.33
CA GLN A 24 -21.50 12.32 -3.50
C GLN A 24 -20.82 11.56 -4.66
N ASN A 25 -19.82 10.73 -4.36
CA ASN A 25 -19.18 9.86 -5.36
C ASN A 25 -20.15 8.80 -5.93
N GLN A 26 -21.03 8.22 -5.09
CA GLN A 26 -22.04 7.26 -5.57
C GLN A 26 -23.10 7.93 -6.44
N MET A 27 -23.51 9.17 -6.12
CA MET A 27 -24.44 9.96 -6.94
C MET A 27 -23.83 10.32 -8.30
N ALA A 28 -22.55 10.71 -8.34
CA ALA A 28 -21.85 11.02 -9.58
C ALA A 28 -21.74 9.79 -10.52
N ALA A 29 -21.63 8.59 -9.97
CA ALA A 29 -21.58 7.34 -10.74
C ALA A 29 -22.95 6.89 -11.27
N MET A 30 -24.06 7.42 -10.74
CA MET A 30 -25.42 7.04 -11.10
C MET A 30 -26.30 8.29 -11.34
N PRO A 31 -26.03 9.08 -12.40
CA PRO A 31 -26.64 10.40 -12.62
C PRO A 31 -28.16 10.36 -12.87
N HIS A 32 -28.74 9.18 -13.09
CA HIS A 32 -30.19 9.00 -13.27
C HIS A 32 -30.93 8.81 -11.93
N LEU A 33 -30.23 8.65 -10.80
CA LEU A 33 -30.82 8.45 -9.48
C LEU A 33 -30.76 9.75 -8.66
N ASN A 34 -31.65 10.70 -8.99
CA ASN A 34 -31.73 12.00 -8.31
C ASN A 34 -32.39 11.94 -6.93
N ASN A 35 -32.93 10.78 -6.52
CA ASN A 35 -33.61 10.59 -5.25
C ASN A 35 -32.71 9.78 -4.28
N PRO A 36 -32.35 10.33 -3.10
CA PRO A 36 -31.57 9.62 -2.08
C PRO A 36 -32.16 8.26 -1.69
N LYS A 37 -33.49 8.13 -1.69
CA LYS A 37 -34.19 6.88 -1.39
C LYS A 37 -33.95 5.83 -2.48
N GLN A 38 -33.96 6.23 -3.75
CA GLN A 38 -33.66 5.33 -4.86
C GLN A 38 -32.19 4.91 -4.88
N LEU A 39 -31.28 5.81 -4.53
CA LEU A 39 -29.85 5.49 -4.36
C LEU A 39 -29.65 4.47 -3.23
N ALA A 40 -30.29 4.67 -2.08
CA ALA A 40 -30.22 3.73 -0.96
C ALA A 40 -30.76 2.35 -1.34
N ILE A 41 -31.89 2.29 -2.06
CA ILE A 41 -32.46 1.03 -2.58
C ILE A 41 -31.51 0.39 -3.59
N ALA A 42 -30.92 1.15 -4.52
CA ALA A 42 -29.99 0.62 -5.52
C ALA A 42 -28.70 0.07 -4.89
N LEU A 43 -28.15 0.77 -3.89
CA LEU A 43 -26.99 0.31 -3.13
C LEU A 43 -27.32 -0.96 -2.32
N ALA A 44 -28.49 -1.02 -1.69
CA ALA A 44 -28.96 -2.20 -0.97
C ALA A 44 -29.15 -3.42 -1.90
N SER A 45 -29.77 -3.22 -3.07
CA SER A 45 -29.94 -4.28 -4.08
C SER A 45 -28.61 -4.77 -4.63
N LYS A 46 -27.64 -3.88 -4.88
CA LYS A 46 -26.28 -4.24 -5.30
C LYS A 46 -25.57 -5.07 -4.22
N TYR A 47 -25.76 -4.71 -2.95
CA TYR A 47 -25.23 -5.46 -1.82
C TYR A 47 -25.83 -6.87 -1.71
N ILE A 48 -27.15 -6.99 -1.82
CA ILE A 48 -27.85 -8.29 -1.80
C ILE A 48 -27.34 -9.18 -2.96
N LYS A 49 -27.23 -8.62 -4.16
CA LYS A 49 -26.72 -9.35 -5.34
C LYS A 49 -25.26 -9.80 -5.18
N LEU A 50 -24.43 -9.04 -4.48
CA LEU A 50 -23.04 -9.43 -4.16
C LEU A 50 -22.99 -10.51 -3.08
N LYS A 51 -23.91 -10.48 -2.11
CA LYS A 51 -24.01 -11.47 -1.03
C LYS A 51 -24.44 -12.85 -1.54
N ASP A 52 -25.26 -12.88 -2.59
CA ASP A 52 -25.79 -14.12 -3.17
C ASP A 52 -24.88 -14.75 -4.24
N GLN A 53 -23.67 -14.19 -4.48
CA GLN A 53 -22.67 -14.77 -5.37
C GLN A 53 -21.79 -15.78 -4.59
N PRO A 54 -21.89 -17.10 -4.88
CA PRO A 54 -21.01 -18.08 -4.30
C PRO A 54 -19.68 -18.06 -5.07
N LYS A 55 -18.71 -17.26 -4.61
CA LYS A 55 -17.23 -17.49 -4.67
C LYS A 55 -16.47 -16.16 -4.68
N LEU A 56 -15.81 -15.85 -3.57
CA LEU A 56 -14.43 -15.33 -3.49
C LEU A 56 -13.95 -15.36 -2.03
N THR A 57 -14.08 -16.53 -1.40
CA THR A 57 -13.36 -16.85 -0.16
C THR A 57 -11.96 -17.28 -0.56
N GLN A 58 -11.05 -16.31 -0.68
CA GLN A 58 -9.63 -16.63 -0.65
C GLN A 58 -9.25 -16.83 0.82
N SER A 59 -9.09 -18.09 1.17
CA SER A 59 -8.67 -18.57 2.47
C SER A 59 -7.28 -18.03 2.83
N VAL A 60 -7.22 -17.12 3.81
CA VAL A 60 -6.03 -16.97 4.66
C VAL A 60 -6.31 -17.75 5.92
N ILE A 61 -5.83 -18.99 5.91
CA ILE A 61 -5.72 -19.84 7.10
C ILE A 61 -4.55 -19.27 7.91
N LEU A 62 -4.83 -18.63 9.04
CA LEU A 62 -3.88 -18.55 10.14
C LEU A 62 -4.51 -19.28 11.33
N GLY A 63 -4.00 -20.49 11.59
CA GLY A 63 -4.51 -21.34 12.65
C GLY A 63 -4.27 -20.74 14.03
N LYS A 64 -5.29 -20.87 14.89
CA LYS A 64 -5.19 -21.58 16.17
C LYS A 64 -6.61 -21.94 16.61
N GLU A 65 -6.85 -23.23 16.75
CA GLU A 65 -8.10 -23.80 17.20
C GLU A 65 -8.41 -23.36 18.64
N VAL A 66 -9.59 -22.77 18.85
CA VAL A 66 -10.34 -22.87 20.11
C VAL A 66 -11.77 -23.23 19.70
N ARG A 67 -12.14 -24.49 19.93
CA ARG A 67 -13.50 -25.00 19.70
C ARG A 67 -14.38 -24.51 20.85
N SER A 68 -15.23 -23.52 20.56
CA SER A 68 -16.35 -23.13 21.41
C SER A 68 -17.60 -23.09 20.54
N SER A 69 -18.50 -24.02 20.81
CA SER A 69 -19.79 -24.19 20.15
C SER A 69 -20.80 -23.18 20.68
N ASP A 70 -20.87 -22.00 20.05
CA ASP A 70 -22.05 -21.13 20.12
C ASP A 70 -22.11 -20.28 18.85
N GLN A 71 -22.97 -20.71 17.90
CA GLN A 71 -23.11 -20.07 16.60
C GLN A 71 -24.02 -18.84 16.68
N ASN A 72 -23.50 -17.74 17.21
CA ASN A 72 -23.99 -16.41 16.83
C ASN A 72 -23.41 -16.08 15.46
N LYS A 73 -24.29 -16.05 14.44
CA LYS A 73 -23.96 -15.75 13.04
C LYS A 73 -23.59 -14.26 12.91
N VAL A 74 -22.36 -13.92 13.30
CA VAL A 74 -21.79 -12.58 13.10
C VAL A 74 -21.66 -12.36 11.59
N VAL A 75 -22.55 -11.55 11.04
CA VAL A 75 -22.49 -11.11 9.64
C VAL A 75 -21.26 -10.20 9.52
N GLN A 76 -20.18 -10.73 8.97
CA GLN A 76 -19.02 -9.91 8.61
C GLN A 76 -19.47 -8.93 7.51
N LEU A 77 -19.50 -7.63 7.83
CA LEU A 77 -19.64 -6.57 6.85
C LEU A 77 -18.54 -6.76 5.80
N PRO A 78 -18.80 -6.63 4.49
CA PRO A 78 -17.72 -6.66 3.51
C PRO A 78 -16.81 -5.49 3.88
N THR A 79 -15.65 -5.82 4.43
CA THR A 79 -14.57 -4.88 4.63
C THR A 79 -14.39 -4.21 3.28
N LEU A 80 -14.74 -2.91 3.21
CA LEU A 80 -14.22 -2.00 2.20
C LEU A 80 -12.80 -2.46 1.94
N ILE A 81 -12.52 -2.95 0.73
CA ILE A 81 -11.23 -3.52 0.36
C ILE A 81 -10.22 -2.41 0.61
N GLN A 82 -9.67 -2.38 1.82
CA GLN A 82 -8.68 -1.42 2.23
C GLN A 82 -7.46 -1.91 1.49
N ASN A 83 -7.06 -1.13 0.48
CA ASN A 83 -5.81 -1.34 -0.24
C ASN A 83 -4.68 -1.13 0.75
N ASN A 84 -4.42 -2.16 1.55
CA ASN A 84 -3.35 -2.18 2.51
C ASN A 84 -2.06 -2.48 1.77
N TYR A 85 -1.04 -1.69 2.06
CA TYR A 85 0.30 -1.86 1.54
C TYR A 85 1.17 -2.54 2.59
N ILE A 86 1.92 -3.55 2.17
CA ILE A 86 2.84 -4.26 3.06
C ILE A 86 4.22 -3.64 2.94
N TYR A 87 4.86 -3.32 4.08
CA TYR A 87 6.23 -2.84 4.10
C TYR A 87 7.14 -3.69 4.99
N PHE A 88 8.39 -3.83 4.56
CA PHE A 88 9.47 -4.44 5.32
C PHE A 88 10.54 -3.38 5.62
N LEU A 89 11.00 -3.34 6.87
CA LEU A 89 12.12 -2.51 7.30
C LEU A 89 13.27 -3.40 7.75
N GLY A 90 14.38 -3.35 7.02
CA GLY A 90 15.66 -3.86 7.48
C GLY A 90 16.18 -3.02 8.64
N THR A 91 17.01 -3.61 9.49
CA THR A 91 17.72 -2.88 10.55
C THR A 91 18.79 -1.97 9.94
N GLY A 92 19.14 -0.91 10.68
CA GLY A 92 20.23 -0.01 10.28
C GLY A 92 19.99 1.47 10.55
N ASN A 93 20.82 2.32 9.95
CA ASN A 93 20.72 3.77 10.09
C ASN A 93 19.40 4.30 9.54
N ASN A 94 18.69 5.15 10.28
CA ASN A 94 17.43 5.78 9.88
C ASN A 94 16.18 4.86 9.83
N HIS A 95 16.28 3.56 10.09
CA HIS A 95 15.11 2.66 10.02
C HIS A 95 13.98 3.10 10.98
N GLN A 96 14.32 3.58 12.19
CA GLN A 96 13.36 4.08 13.18
C GLN A 96 12.60 5.31 12.69
N VAL A 97 13.24 6.17 11.89
CA VAL A 97 12.60 7.35 11.30
C VAL A 97 11.55 6.91 10.29
N VAL A 98 11.92 5.97 9.40
CA VAL A 98 11.00 5.41 8.42
C VAL A 98 9.84 4.70 9.10
N GLN A 99 10.12 3.91 10.14
CA GLN A 99 9.10 3.24 10.96
C GLN A 99 8.11 4.23 11.56
N ARG A 100 8.60 5.32 12.16
CA ARG A 100 7.76 6.37 12.76
C ARG A 100 6.86 7.07 11.74
N VAL A 101 7.33 7.22 10.51
CA VAL A 101 6.54 7.82 9.42
C VAL A 101 5.46 6.85 8.92
N LEU A 102 5.83 5.58 8.69
CA LEU A 102 4.89 4.58 8.17
C LEU A 102 3.87 4.15 9.22
N SER A 103 4.22 4.10 10.51
CA SER A 103 3.31 3.72 11.59
C SER A 103 2.16 4.72 11.81
N LYS A 104 2.28 5.95 11.29
CA LYS A 104 1.21 6.96 11.35
C LYS A 104 0.17 6.80 10.24
N ARG A 105 0.40 5.88 9.30
CA ARG A 105 -0.45 5.68 8.12
C ARG A 105 -1.18 4.35 8.24
N ASN A 106 -2.51 4.40 8.35
CA ASN A 106 -3.32 3.22 8.62
C ASN A 106 -3.34 2.22 7.46
N GLU A 107 -3.04 2.68 6.24
CA GLU A 107 -2.95 1.86 5.04
C GLU A 107 -1.64 1.07 4.91
N TRP A 108 -0.68 1.23 5.82
CA TRP A 108 0.61 0.54 5.78
C TRP A 108 0.74 -0.50 6.90
N ILE A 109 0.98 -1.75 6.51
CA ILE A 109 1.13 -2.90 7.42
C ILE A 109 2.60 -3.34 7.42
N SER A 110 3.24 -3.34 8.59
CA SER A 110 4.59 -3.87 8.76
C SER A 110 4.61 -5.39 8.67
N THR A 111 5.61 -5.95 7.99
CA THR A 111 5.91 -7.38 8.04
C THR A 111 7.34 -7.62 8.53
N ASN A 112 7.54 -8.67 9.33
CA ASN A 112 8.86 -9.16 9.73
C ASN A 112 9.43 -10.17 8.72
N ASN A 113 8.60 -10.67 7.80
CA ASN A 113 9.03 -11.67 6.83
C ASN A 113 9.73 -10.98 5.64
N LYS A 114 11.06 -10.97 5.68
CA LYS A 114 11.89 -10.42 4.59
C LYS A 114 11.72 -11.12 3.23
N ASN A 115 11.14 -12.32 3.18
CA ASN A 115 11.01 -13.10 1.94
C ASN A 115 9.60 -13.03 1.34
N ASP A 116 8.72 -12.23 1.91
CA ASP A 116 7.34 -12.09 1.45
C ASP A 116 7.29 -11.46 0.04
N SER A 117 6.59 -12.13 -0.88
CA SER A 117 6.42 -11.70 -2.28
C SER A 117 5.41 -10.56 -2.44
N PHE A 118 4.63 -10.28 -1.40
CA PHE A 118 3.60 -9.22 -1.39
C PHE A 118 4.12 -7.89 -0.82
N ILE A 119 5.41 -7.78 -0.49
CA ILE A 119 5.99 -6.52 -0.01
C ILE A 119 5.92 -5.44 -1.10
N ASN A 120 5.19 -4.36 -0.79
CA ASN A 120 5.07 -3.18 -1.65
C ASN A 120 6.20 -2.19 -1.44
N PHE A 121 6.72 -2.08 -0.22
CA PHE A 121 7.84 -1.20 0.09
C PHE A 121 8.90 -1.91 0.93
N ARG A 122 10.13 -1.91 0.44
CA ARG A 122 11.27 -2.48 1.16
C ARG A 122 12.28 -1.40 1.45
N TRP A 123 12.43 -1.08 2.73
CA TRP A 123 13.50 -0.22 3.19
C TRP A 123 14.61 -1.06 3.83
N GLN A 124 15.87 -0.88 3.44
CA GLN A 124 17.03 -1.46 4.14
C GLN A 124 18.30 -0.62 3.92
N GLN A 125 19.25 -0.74 4.84
CA GLN A 125 20.50 0.03 4.79
C GLN A 125 21.41 -0.37 3.62
N THR A 126 21.49 -1.67 3.31
CA THR A 126 22.38 -2.18 2.25
C THR A 126 21.59 -2.71 1.07
N GLN A 127 22.19 -2.73 -0.11
CA GLN A 127 21.60 -3.35 -1.30
C GLN A 127 21.52 -4.89 -1.27
N LYS A 128 22.07 -5.53 -0.23
CA LYS A 128 22.13 -6.98 -0.12
C LYS A 128 20.72 -7.59 -0.17
N GLY A 129 20.52 -8.54 -1.07
CA GLY A 129 19.26 -9.28 -1.21
C GLY A 129 18.15 -8.54 -1.96
N TYR A 130 18.42 -7.36 -2.54
CA TYR A 130 17.51 -6.82 -3.53
C TYR A 130 17.52 -7.67 -4.79
N GLN A 131 16.34 -7.83 -5.37
CA GLN A 131 16.12 -8.57 -6.60
C GLN A 131 15.45 -7.60 -7.57
N TYR A 132 16.26 -6.74 -8.21
CA TYR A 132 15.79 -5.68 -9.10
C TYR A 132 14.99 -6.24 -10.29
N ASP A 133 15.29 -7.47 -10.73
CA ASP A 133 14.52 -8.20 -11.75
C ASP A 133 13.02 -8.35 -11.38
N ARG A 134 12.69 -8.39 -10.09
CA ARG A 134 11.29 -8.47 -9.62
C ARG A 134 10.55 -7.13 -9.70
N LEU A 135 11.23 -6.04 -10.03
CA LEU A 135 10.62 -4.73 -10.23
C LEU A 135 10.20 -4.48 -11.68
N LEU A 136 10.55 -5.38 -12.60
CA LEU A 136 10.27 -5.22 -14.02
C LEU A 136 8.74 -5.21 -14.30
N PRO A 137 8.29 -4.45 -15.31
CA PRO A 137 6.90 -4.45 -15.75
C PRO A 137 6.45 -5.87 -16.12
N GLY A 138 5.40 -6.37 -15.47
CA GLY A 138 4.89 -7.74 -15.67
C GLY A 138 4.73 -8.54 -14.37
N ASN A 139 5.37 -8.09 -13.28
CA ASN A 139 5.19 -8.69 -11.97
C ASN A 139 3.81 -8.35 -11.37
N LYS A 140 3.18 -9.33 -10.71
CA LYS A 140 1.84 -9.20 -10.12
C LYS A 140 1.78 -8.19 -8.97
N SER A 141 2.86 -8.06 -8.21
CA SER A 141 2.99 -7.12 -7.11
C SER A 141 3.87 -5.94 -7.50
N LYS A 142 3.36 -4.72 -7.33
CA LYS A 142 4.17 -3.51 -7.44
C LYS A 142 4.98 -3.36 -6.15
N SER A 143 6.30 -3.38 -6.28
CA SER A 143 7.24 -3.20 -5.18
C SER A 143 8.12 -1.97 -5.43
N ILE A 144 8.56 -1.31 -4.35
CA ILE A 144 9.43 -0.13 -4.36
C ILE A 144 10.56 -0.38 -3.36
N LEU A 145 11.78 -0.04 -3.77
CA LEU A 145 12.99 -0.13 -2.94
C LEU A 145 13.53 1.28 -2.65
N ASN A 146 14.30 1.43 -1.57
CA ASN A 146 14.96 2.70 -1.24
C ASN A 146 16.38 2.85 -1.82
N HIS A 147 16.78 1.97 -2.74
CA HIS A 147 18.07 2.04 -3.44
C HIS A 147 17.84 1.96 -4.95
N PHE A 148 18.71 2.63 -5.69
CA PHE A 148 18.77 2.51 -7.14
C PHE A 148 19.69 1.37 -7.55
N GLU A 149 19.30 0.65 -8.59
CA GLU A 149 20.19 -0.26 -9.27
C GLU A 149 21.39 0.52 -9.82
N PHE A 150 22.59 -0.03 -9.71
CA PHE A 150 23.85 0.60 -10.14
C PHE A 150 24.20 1.93 -9.46
N HIS A 151 23.65 2.22 -8.27
CA HIS A 151 24.00 3.47 -7.55
C HIS A 151 25.50 3.62 -7.25
N SER A 152 26.25 2.51 -7.26
CA SER A 152 27.71 2.49 -7.09
C SER A 152 28.45 3.27 -8.19
N GLU A 153 27.86 3.45 -9.37
CA GLU A 153 28.46 4.21 -10.46
C GLU A 153 28.61 5.71 -10.13
N ILE A 154 27.76 6.21 -9.24
CA ILE A 154 27.79 7.61 -8.78
C ILE A 154 28.22 7.75 -7.32
N SER A 155 27.92 6.75 -6.49
CA SER A 155 28.16 6.82 -5.05
C SER A 155 29.61 6.47 -4.68
N GLN A 156 30.33 5.74 -5.55
CA GLN A 156 31.74 5.40 -5.33
C GLN A 156 32.64 6.39 -6.05
N LYS A 157 33.59 6.98 -5.31
CA LYS A 157 34.51 8.02 -5.82
C LYS A 157 35.28 7.57 -7.06
N SER A 158 35.76 6.33 -7.11
CA SER A 158 36.52 5.78 -8.23
C SER A 158 35.66 5.68 -9.50
N ASN A 159 34.43 5.16 -9.38
CA ASN A 159 33.53 5.00 -10.53
C ASN A 159 33.04 6.36 -11.01
N LEU A 160 32.69 7.26 -10.08
CA LEU A 160 32.27 8.61 -10.42
C LEU A 160 33.36 9.34 -11.21
N PHE A 161 34.61 9.27 -10.76
CA PHE A 161 35.74 9.87 -11.48
C PHE A 161 35.90 9.25 -12.88
N ARG A 162 35.94 7.91 -12.98
CA ARG A 162 36.05 7.21 -14.27
C ARG A 162 34.94 7.65 -15.24
N ASN A 163 33.70 7.66 -14.77
CA ASN A 163 32.52 7.98 -15.58
C ASN A 163 32.54 9.44 -16.05
N LEU A 164 32.97 10.37 -15.19
CA LEU A 164 33.12 11.79 -15.56
C LEU A 164 34.27 12.01 -16.55
N SER A 165 35.40 11.34 -16.36
CA SER A 165 36.54 11.42 -17.29
C SER A 165 36.14 10.94 -18.69
N GLN A 166 35.51 9.77 -18.77
CA GLN A 166 34.99 9.22 -20.04
C GLN A 166 33.97 10.16 -20.70
N TYR A 167 33.08 10.76 -19.91
CA TYR A 167 32.12 11.73 -20.43
C TYR A 167 32.81 12.96 -21.03
N CYS A 168 33.86 13.49 -20.39
CA CYS A 168 34.59 14.65 -20.88
C CYS A 168 35.41 14.36 -22.15
N GLU A 169 35.86 13.12 -22.34
CA GLU A 169 36.54 12.67 -23.57
C GLU A 169 35.57 12.64 -24.75
N VAL A 170 34.34 12.14 -24.55
CA VAL A 170 33.31 12.09 -25.59
C VAL A 170 32.80 13.48 -25.96
N TYR A 171 32.77 14.42 -25.01
CA TYR A 171 32.28 15.79 -25.21
C TYR A 171 33.39 16.85 -25.00
N PRO A 172 34.34 16.99 -25.95
CA PRO A 172 35.55 17.82 -25.79
C PRO A 172 35.26 19.32 -25.60
N ASN A 173 34.08 19.80 -26.01
CA ASN A 173 33.65 21.18 -25.79
C ASN A 173 33.42 21.49 -24.29
N LEU A 174 33.12 20.49 -23.45
CA LEU A 174 33.04 20.65 -22.00
C LEU A 174 34.44 20.76 -21.37
N ASN A 175 35.39 20.01 -21.90
CA ASN A 175 36.74 19.87 -21.38
C ASN A 175 37.51 21.22 -21.43
N ARG A 176 37.27 22.03 -22.46
CA ARG A 176 37.84 23.39 -22.56
C ARG A 176 37.40 24.34 -21.44
N LYS A 177 36.20 24.16 -20.85
CA LYS A 177 35.71 25.00 -19.75
C LYS A 177 36.25 24.57 -18.39
N ILE A 178 36.48 23.28 -18.19
CA ILE A 178 37.00 22.76 -16.90
C ILE A 178 38.46 23.18 -16.71
N ASN A 179 39.28 23.13 -17.76
CA ASN A 179 40.69 23.56 -17.72
C ASN A 179 40.88 25.09 -17.57
N GLN A 180 39.81 25.87 -17.54
CA GLN A 180 39.86 27.32 -17.24
C GLN A 180 39.55 27.62 -15.78
N ILE A 181 39.06 26.64 -15.02
CA ILE A 181 38.64 26.79 -13.62
C ILE A 181 39.72 26.28 -12.63
N PHE A 182 40.58 25.38 -13.10
CA PHE A 182 41.75 24.87 -12.35
C PHE A 182 43.04 25.40 -12.98
#